data_AF-Q3MFV2-F1
#
_entry.id   AF-Q3MFV2-F1
#
_cell.length_a   1.000
_cell.length_b   1.000
_cell.length_c   1.000
_cell.angle_alpha   90.00
_cell.angle_beta   90.00
_cell.angle_gamma   90.00
#
_symmetry.space_group_name_H-M   'P 1'
#
loop_
_entity.id
_entity.type
_entity.pdbx_description
1 polymer ?
#
loop_
_entity_poly.entity_id
_entity_poly.type
_entity_poly.pdbx_seq_one_letter_code
_entity_poly.pdbx_strand_id
1 'polypeptide(L)'
;MLYLAEVQKQKGGLLSGSSKTELKLLACQRTDQNWSTVSEEVIAAEEASKLNDGALVLVELTPNRQVQRIQEAGRPLVNILQNFSRQLEKYKLKEDEIDQWKESLTFQAQELNRREMDMEVRLEQLHEMEDEFQRLEAQKQEVDTSREQIEQLQAEVERNRQELEGAWEHLRGEQRRLEERLQEGNVLDATQSQAMSELLDRLSSRIAPTETVREHLRVAVELIEKQQATLNPHWQNLEQQKTLVHQKQEEADKLAQTYSDRQNSCKQAQDSLQQQTAQLKVNTNSLIAKEEHIRFVKEQLQSQDTLYQQVNFLAASSGNAVPSQKLDVQALENMPLDELQKIVQDLIDKLGIDSSFVHDQEQELTYKQQTIEELQQKINQASGQDLVNLQLELSDERDLYQMLNQTLVGQRRNLLARQKLIQQHQNVLLRRQGQPVPTTEDDNSVDFSPILQQIETQRQKQSQELQQLEREIEQMRSAIELDQGMIDNQAHDLQEKQQELKTIESDLLSLKTATAECWGRINLYQEALQPIQDCVDELRHKLQGIGESLAQIQETGDYQLQTITEIRQTISSFISQPELLAS
;
A
#
# COMPACT_ATOMS: atom_id res chain seq x y z
N MET A 1 0.11 -48.35 -33.65
CA MET A 1 0.60 -46.99 -33.33
C MET A 1 0.15 -46.05 -34.44
N LEU A 2 -0.18 -44.79 -34.12
CA LEU A 2 -0.65 -43.82 -35.11
C LEU A 2 0.54 -43.07 -35.73
N TYR A 3 0.55 -42.97 -37.05
CA TYR A 3 1.59 -42.31 -37.82
C TYR A 3 0.99 -41.22 -38.71
N LEU A 4 1.73 -40.14 -38.90
CA LEU A 4 1.49 -39.17 -39.96
C LEU A 4 2.33 -39.60 -41.15
N ALA A 5 1.71 -39.73 -42.31
CA ALA A 5 2.38 -40.14 -43.54
C ALA A 5 1.96 -39.27 -44.73
N GLU A 6 2.82 -39.19 -45.73
CA GLU A 6 2.55 -38.58 -47.02
C GLU A 6 2.30 -39.68 -48.06
N VAL A 7 1.22 -39.52 -48.85
CA VAL A 7 0.92 -40.41 -49.97
C VAL A 7 1.86 -40.10 -51.13
N GLN A 8 2.61 -41.10 -51.60
CA GLN A 8 3.47 -41.01 -52.78
C GLN A 8 3.00 -41.99 -53.85
N LYS A 9 2.69 -41.47 -55.04
CA LYS A 9 2.33 -42.27 -56.21
C LYS A 9 3.50 -42.38 -57.16
N GLN A 10 4.11 -43.55 -57.22
CA GLN A 10 5.13 -43.79 -58.23
C GLN A 10 4.48 -44.01 -59.60
N LYS A 11 4.89 -43.21 -60.60
CA LYS A 11 4.50 -43.44 -61.99
C LYS A 11 5.15 -44.73 -62.47
N GLY A 12 4.34 -45.75 -62.74
CA GLY A 12 4.80 -47.03 -63.26
C GLY A 12 5.54 -46.84 -64.59
N GLY A 13 6.75 -47.41 -64.68
CA GLY A 13 7.48 -47.51 -65.94
C GLY A 13 6.72 -48.37 -66.96
N LEU A 14 7.01 -48.14 -68.24
CA LEU A 14 6.32 -48.60 -69.48
C LEU A 14 5.98 -50.11 -69.59
N LEU A 15 6.31 -50.96 -68.62
CA LEU A 15 6.18 -52.42 -68.67
C LEU A 15 5.38 -53.04 -67.50
N SER A 16 4.82 -52.24 -66.58
CA SER A 16 3.97 -52.72 -65.48
C SER A 16 2.82 -51.74 -65.26
N GLY A 17 1.61 -52.09 -65.75
CA GLY A 17 0.41 -51.25 -65.72
C GLY A 17 -0.26 -51.05 -64.35
N SER A 18 0.49 -51.10 -63.24
CA SER A 18 -0.03 -50.82 -61.91
C SER A 18 0.71 -49.62 -61.29
N SER A 19 -0.03 -48.57 -60.94
CA SER A 19 0.51 -47.45 -60.16
C SER A 19 0.67 -47.91 -58.71
N LYS A 20 1.91 -48.00 -58.22
CA LYS A 20 2.17 -48.35 -56.83
C LYS A 20 1.99 -47.11 -55.97
N THR A 21 1.09 -47.22 -54.99
CA THR A 21 0.88 -46.17 -53.99
C THR A 21 1.61 -46.58 -52.72
N GLU A 22 2.46 -45.68 -52.25
CA GLU A 22 3.32 -45.87 -51.10
C GLU A 22 3.04 -44.76 -50.07
N LEU A 23 3.26 -45.06 -48.79
CA LEU A 23 3.10 -44.12 -47.69
C LEU A 23 4.46 -43.85 -47.06
N LYS A 24 4.93 -42.62 -47.16
CA LYS A 24 6.16 -42.15 -46.52
C LYS A 24 5.83 -41.72 -45.09
N LEU A 25 6.32 -42.43 -44.09
CA LEU A 25 6.10 -42.10 -42.68
C LEU A 25 6.92 -40.87 -42.29
N LEU A 26 6.28 -39.89 -41.64
CA LEU A 26 6.88 -38.62 -41.24
C LEU A 26 7.03 -38.50 -39.72
N ALA A 27 5.97 -38.84 -38.98
CA ALA A 27 5.96 -38.75 -37.52
C ALA A 27 5.10 -39.87 -36.91
N CYS A 28 5.37 -40.24 -35.66
CA CYS A 28 4.55 -41.16 -34.89
C CYS A 28 4.07 -40.53 -33.60
N GLN A 29 2.85 -40.85 -33.22
CA GLN A 29 2.30 -40.49 -31.92
C GLN A 29 2.78 -41.51 -30.88
N ARG A 30 3.55 -41.03 -29.90
CA ARG A 30 3.97 -41.78 -28.72
C ARG A 30 2.93 -41.68 -27.61
N THR A 31 3.18 -42.36 -26.49
CA THR A 31 2.35 -42.25 -25.28
C THR A 31 2.19 -40.76 -24.91
N ASP A 32 0.98 -40.40 -24.51
CA ASP A 32 0.58 -39.04 -24.10
C ASP A 32 0.43 -38.00 -25.23
N GLN A 33 0.02 -38.45 -26.42
CA GLN A 33 -0.28 -37.59 -27.59
C GLN A 33 0.91 -36.80 -28.17
N ASN A 34 2.12 -37.06 -27.71
CA ASN A 34 3.34 -36.44 -28.22
C ASN A 34 3.74 -37.03 -29.58
N TRP A 35 4.04 -36.16 -30.54
CA TRP A 35 4.50 -36.56 -31.86
C TRP A 35 6.02 -36.51 -31.93
N SER A 36 6.64 -37.61 -32.36
CA SER A 36 8.08 -37.67 -32.63
C SER A 36 8.32 -37.95 -34.10
N THR A 37 9.36 -37.35 -34.67
CA THR A 37 9.79 -37.65 -36.04
C THR A 37 10.22 -39.11 -36.14
N VAL A 38 9.93 -39.73 -37.29
CA VAL A 38 10.34 -41.09 -37.61
C VAL A 38 11.24 -41.02 -38.84
N SER A 39 12.20 -41.94 -38.95
CA SER A 39 12.96 -42.10 -40.18
C SER A 39 12.00 -42.32 -41.35
N GLU A 40 12.24 -41.66 -42.47
CA GLU A 40 11.37 -41.60 -43.67
C GLU A 40 11.22 -42.98 -44.35
N GLU A 41 10.56 -43.90 -43.66
CA GLU A 41 10.32 -45.27 -44.08
C GLU A 41 9.06 -45.31 -44.93
N VAL A 42 9.12 -46.10 -46.01
CA VAL A 42 8.08 -46.16 -47.02
C VAL A 42 7.35 -47.50 -46.91
N ILE A 43 6.03 -47.46 -46.76
CA ILE A 43 5.17 -48.63 -46.62
C ILE A 43 4.22 -48.71 -47.82
N ALA A 44 4.15 -49.86 -48.49
CA ALA A 44 3.19 -50.08 -49.57
C ALA A 44 1.76 -50.11 -49.03
N ALA A 45 0.86 -49.30 -49.61
CA ALA A 45 -0.54 -49.22 -49.18
C ALA A 45 -1.48 -49.05 -50.37
N GLU A 46 -2.02 -50.16 -50.88
CA GLU A 46 -2.96 -50.16 -52.01
C GLU A 46 -4.28 -49.44 -51.68
N GLU A 47 -4.66 -49.40 -50.40
CA GLU A 47 -5.85 -48.73 -49.87
C GLU A 47 -5.79 -47.20 -50.01
N ALA A 48 -4.58 -46.62 -50.12
CA ALA A 48 -4.35 -45.18 -50.33
C ALA A 48 -4.46 -44.75 -51.80
N SER A 49 -4.67 -45.68 -52.75
CA SER A 49 -4.74 -45.39 -54.19
C SER A 49 -5.80 -44.35 -54.58
N LYS A 50 -6.86 -44.22 -53.76
CA LYS A 50 -7.96 -43.25 -53.93
C LYS A 50 -7.62 -41.82 -53.50
N LEU A 51 -6.54 -41.62 -52.76
CA LEU A 51 -6.12 -40.31 -52.24
C LEU A 51 -5.14 -39.64 -53.22
N ASN A 52 -5.02 -38.31 -53.17
CA ASN A 52 -4.14 -37.58 -54.09
C ASN A 52 -2.66 -37.76 -53.74
N ASP A 53 -1.78 -37.65 -54.74
CA ASP A 53 -0.33 -37.63 -54.53
C ASP A 53 0.05 -36.39 -53.69
N GLY A 54 0.90 -36.57 -52.68
CA GLY A 54 1.26 -35.54 -51.69
C GLY A 54 0.23 -35.30 -50.58
N ALA A 55 -0.85 -36.08 -50.51
CA ALA A 55 -1.84 -35.93 -49.44
C ALA A 55 -1.30 -36.42 -48.08
N LEU A 56 -1.53 -35.64 -47.02
CA LEU A 56 -1.20 -36.03 -45.65
C LEU A 56 -2.30 -36.91 -45.05
N VAL A 57 -1.90 -38.06 -44.51
CA VAL A 57 -2.80 -39.06 -43.92
C VAL A 57 -2.33 -39.52 -42.55
N LEU A 58 -3.30 -39.82 -41.70
CA LEU A 58 -3.08 -40.52 -40.44
C LEU A 58 -3.28 -42.02 -40.65
N VAL A 59 -2.26 -42.79 -40.30
CA VAL A 59 -2.16 -44.23 -40.58
C VAL A 59 -1.97 -44.98 -39.28
N GLU A 60 -2.88 -45.90 -38.99
CA GLU A 60 -2.69 -46.84 -37.88
C GLU A 60 -1.94 -48.06 -38.41
N LEU A 61 -0.74 -48.30 -37.89
CA LEU A 61 0.06 -49.47 -38.22
C LEU A 61 -0.02 -50.52 -37.10
N THR A 62 -0.16 -51.77 -37.51
CA THR A 62 -0.02 -52.95 -36.65
C THR A 62 1.44 -53.15 -36.22
N PRO A 63 1.71 -53.96 -35.17
CA PRO A 63 3.09 -54.30 -34.78
C PRO A 63 3.93 -54.90 -35.92
N ASN A 64 3.28 -55.50 -36.92
CA ASN A 64 3.92 -56.09 -38.11
C ASN A 64 4.08 -55.09 -39.27
N ARG A 65 3.90 -53.77 -39.02
CA ARG A 65 4.01 -52.67 -40.01
C ARG A 65 3.04 -52.77 -41.19
N GLN A 66 1.91 -53.45 -41.01
CA GLN A 66 0.81 -53.45 -41.97
C GLN A 66 -0.19 -52.36 -41.63
N VAL A 67 -0.75 -51.74 -42.68
CA VAL A 67 -1.77 -50.69 -42.57
C VAL A 67 -3.08 -51.29 -42.07
N GLN A 68 -3.60 -50.73 -40.98
CA GLN A 68 -4.87 -51.15 -40.38
C GLN A 68 -6.00 -50.16 -40.71
N ARG A 69 -5.68 -48.86 -40.75
CA ARG A 69 -6.64 -47.79 -41.05
C ARG A 69 -5.93 -46.57 -41.62
N ILE A 70 -6.54 -45.94 -42.62
CA ILE A 70 -6.07 -44.68 -43.24
C ILE A 70 -7.18 -43.63 -43.13
N GLN A 71 -6.82 -42.42 -42.70
CA GLN A 71 -7.73 -41.27 -42.61
C GLN A 71 -7.03 -40.00 -43.10
N GLU A 72 -7.75 -39.07 -43.72
CA GLU A 72 -7.18 -37.77 -44.09
C GLU A 72 -6.74 -36.98 -42.86
N ALA A 73 -5.51 -36.45 -42.88
CA ALA A 73 -4.93 -35.80 -41.71
C ALA A 73 -5.37 -34.34 -41.52
N GLY A 74 -6.03 -33.70 -42.49
CA GLY A 74 -6.34 -32.27 -42.47
C GLY A 74 -7.10 -31.82 -41.21
N ARG A 75 -8.33 -32.30 -41.00
CA ARG A 75 -9.14 -31.92 -39.82
C ARG A 75 -8.52 -32.39 -38.49
N PRO A 76 -8.01 -33.63 -38.38
CA PRO A 76 -7.33 -34.07 -37.16
C PRO A 76 -6.09 -33.23 -36.80
N LEU A 77 -5.27 -32.83 -37.76
CA LEU A 77 -4.09 -32.01 -37.51
C LEU A 77 -4.46 -30.59 -37.06
N VAL A 78 -5.49 -29.98 -37.66
CA VAL A 78 -6.01 -28.69 -37.21
C VAL A 78 -6.47 -28.76 -35.75
N ASN A 79 -7.20 -29.82 -35.37
CA ASN A 79 -7.64 -30.03 -33.99
C ASN A 79 -6.45 -30.23 -33.03
N ILE A 80 -5.44 -30.98 -33.44
CA ILE A 80 -4.22 -31.19 -32.64
C ILE A 80 -3.48 -29.86 -32.44
N LEU A 81 -3.31 -29.05 -33.49
CA LEU A 81 -2.66 -27.73 -33.41
C LEU A 81 -3.45 -26.76 -32.54
N GLN A 82 -4.78 -26.73 -32.66
CA GLN A 82 -5.64 -25.92 -31.80
C GLN A 82 -5.53 -26.35 -30.33
N ASN A 83 -5.48 -27.66 -30.05
CA ASN A 83 -5.30 -28.17 -28.69
C ASN A 83 -3.92 -27.83 -28.13
N PHE A 84 -2.85 -27.92 -28.92
CA PHE A 84 -1.51 -27.50 -28.51
C PHE A 84 -1.44 -26.00 -28.23
N SER A 85 -2.06 -25.16 -29.06
CA SER A 85 -2.13 -23.71 -28.82
C SER A 85 -2.80 -23.41 -27.49
N ARG A 86 -3.97 -24.03 -27.23
CA ARG A 86 -4.70 -23.87 -25.96
C ARG A 86 -3.92 -24.39 -24.76
N GLN A 87 -3.18 -25.48 -24.91
CA GLN A 87 -2.34 -26.01 -23.82
C GLN A 87 -1.15 -25.09 -23.56
N LEU A 88 -0.52 -24.54 -24.59
CA LEU A 88 0.59 -23.60 -24.47
C LEU A 88 0.15 -22.31 -23.78
N GLU A 89 -1.03 -21.78 -24.11
CA GLU A 89 -1.65 -20.65 -23.39
C GLU A 89 -1.89 -20.99 -21.91
N LYS A 90 -2.41 -22.19 -21.60
CA LYS A 90 -2.60 -22.63 -20.21
C LYS A 90 -1.28 -22.79 -19.45
N TYR A 91 -0.22 -23.24 -20.10
CA TYR A 91 1.09 -23.35 -19.47
C TYR A 91 1.69 -21.97 -19.17
N LYS A 92 1.54 -21.00 -20.08
CA LYS A 92 1.94 -19.61 -19.82
C LYS A 92 1.20 -19.02 -18.63
N LEU A 93 -0.12 -19.19 -18.56
CA LEU A 93 -0.90 -18.74 -17.39
C LEU A 93 -0.42 -19.37 -16.09
N LYS A 94 -0.08 -20.67 -16.09
CA LYS A 94 0.48 -21.33 -14.91
C LYS A 94 1.90 -20.87 -14.57
N GLU A 95 2.70 -20.52 -15.58
CA GLU A 95 4.03 -19.95 -15.40
C GLU A 95 3.92 -18.57 -14.73
N ASP A 96 3.00 -17.73 -15.20
CA ASP A 96 2.66 -16.44 -14.58
C ASP A 96 2.17 -16.61 -13.13
N GLU A 97 1.29 -17.59 -12.86
CA GLU A 97 0.85 -17.91 -11.48
C GLU A 97 2.01 -18.37 -10.59
N ILE A 98 2.93 -19.20 -11.12
CA ILE A 98 4.11 -19.66 -10.39
C ILE A 98 5.05 -18.48 -10.09
N ASP A 99 5.23 -17.56 -11.03
CA ASP A 99 6.07 -16.38 -10.82
C ASP A 99 5.46 -15.44 -9.78
N GLN A 100 4.14 -15.23 -9.79
CA GLN A 100 3.43 -14.53 -8.71
C GLN A 100 3.61 -15.23 -7.36
N TRP A 101 3.57 -16.56 -7.31
CA TRP A 101 3.84 -17.30 -6.07
C TRP A 101 5.30 -17.16 -5.61
N LYS A 102 6.28 -17.13 -6.52
CA LYS A 102 7.68 -16.88 -6.17
C LYS A 102 7.86 -15.47 -5.61
N GLU A 103 7.22 -14.46 -6.19
CA GLU A 103 7.25 -13.09 -5.68
C GLU A 103 6.65 -13.03 -4.27
N SER A 104 5.49 -13.64 -4.06
CA SER A 104 4.84 -13.70 -2.74
C SER A 104 5.71 -14.42 -1.71
N LEU A 105 6.34 -15.54 -2.08
CA LEU A 105 7.20 -16.31 -1.19
C LEU A 105 8.52 -15.57 -0.87
N THR A 106 9.04 -14.82 -1.84
CA THR A 106 10.21 -13.94 -1.64
C THR A 106 9.88 -12.83 -0.66
N PHE A 107 8.72 -12.20 -0.81
CA PHE A 107 8.24 -11.18 0.13
C PHE A 107 8.04 -11.77 1.53
N GLN A 108 7.42 -12.95 1.65
CA GLN A 108 7.26 -13.64 2.93
C GLN A 108 8.61 -13.99 3.58
N ALA A 109 9.60 -14.41 2.80
CA ALA A 109 10.95 -14.70 3.31
C ALA A 109 11.66 -13.43 3.80
N GLN A 110 11.52 -12.30 3.08
CA GLN A 110 12.06 -11.01 3.52
C GLN A 110 11.41 -10.53 4.81
N GLU A 111 10.09 -10.61 4.93
CA GLU A 111 9.37 -10.26 6.16
C GLU A 111 9.73 -11.18 7.33
N LEU A 112 9.94 -12.47 7.07
CA LEU A 112 10.38 -13.40 8.10
C LEU A 112 11.80 -13.10 8.60
N ASN A 113 12.74 -12.83 7.68
CA ASN A 113 14.09 -12.40 8.05
C ASN A 113 14.09 -11.08 8.84
N ARG A 114 13.23 -10.13 8.45
CA ARG A 114 13.06 -8.88 9.20
C ARG A 114 12.58 -9.15 10.63
N ARG A 115 11.56 -10.00 10.79
CA ARG A 115 11.05 -10.38 12.12
C ARG A 115 12.08 -11.15 12.95
N GLU A 116 12.88 -12.00 12.32
CA GLU A 116 13.97 -12.72 12.98
C GLU A 116 15.00 -11.73 13.53
N MET A 117 15.41 -10.75 12.72
CA MET A 117 16.35 -9.71 13.15
C MET A 117 15.76 -8.83 14.27
N ASP A 118 14.49 -8.46 14.19
CA ASP A 118 13.80 -7.72 15.27
C ASP A 118 13.74 -8.55 16.57
N MET A 119 13.56 -9.87 16.48
CA MET A 119 13.58 -10.77 17.64
C MET A 119 14.98 -10.92 18.23
N GLU A 120 16.01 -10.98 17.39
CA GLU A 120 17.41 -11.06 17.83
C GLU A 120 17.81 -9.80 18.60
N VAL A 121 17.47 -8.62 18.09
CA VAL A 121 17.67 -7.34 18.79
C VAL A 121 16.94 -7.32 20.14
N ARG A 122 15.71 -7.84 20.20
CA ARG A 122 14.97 -7.96 21.48
C ARG A 122 15.62 -8.93 22.46
N LEU A 123 16.18 -10.04 21.98
CA LEU A 123 16.90 -10.99 22.82
C LEU A 123 18.18 -10.38 23.40
N GLU A 124 18.92 -9.62 22.59
CA GLU A 124 20.09 -8.87 23.06
C GLU A 124 19.69 -7.85 24.14
N GLN A 125 18.60 -7.11 23.93
CA GLN A 125 18.07 -6.17 24.93
C GLN A 125 17.65 -6.88 26.23
N LEU A 126 17.03 -8.06 26.14
CA LEU A 126 16.67 -8.85 27.32
C LEU A 126 17.90 -9.31 28.09
N HIS A 127 18.95 -9.77 27.41
CA HIS A 127 20.21 -10.15 28.07
C HIS A 127 20.91 -8.96 28.70
N GLU A 128 20.95 -7.80 28.04
CA GLU A 128 21.50 -6.58 28.64
C GLU A 128 20.71 -6.18 29.90
N MET A 129 19.38 -6.30 29.87
CA MET A 129 18.52 -6.04 31.02
C MET A 129 18.74 -7.05 32.16
N GLU A 130 18.94 -8.33 31.86
CA GLU A 130 19.26 -9.37 32.85
C GLU A 130 20.62 -9.09 33.52
N ASP A 131 21.64 -8.72 32.75
CA ASP A 131 22.96 -8.35 33.27
C ASP A 131 22.89 -7.09 34.16
N GLU A 132 22.13 -6.08 33.75
CA GLU A 132 21.90 -4.89 34.56
C GLU A 132 21.14 -5.21 35.85
N PHE A 133 20.13 -6.08 35.78
CA PHE A 133 19.39 -6.53 36.96
C PHE A 133 20.31 -7.23 37.96
N GLN A 134 21.19 -8.12 37.49
CA GLN A 134 22.19 -8.77 38.35
C GLN A 134 23.15 -7.77 38.99
N ARG A 135 23.59 -6.74 38.25
CA ARG A 135 24.42 -5.66 38.81
C ARG A 135 23.69 -4.86 39.87
N LEU A 136 22.42 -4.53 39.64
CA LEU A 136 21.59 -3.81 40.63
C LEU A 136 21.35 -4.66 41.88
N GLU A 137 21.13 -5.96 41.73
CA GLU A 137 20.96 -6.88 42.85
C GLU A 137 22.24 -6.99 43.69
N ALA A 138 23.41 -7.05 43.04
CA ALA A 138 24.70 -7.00 43.73
C ALA A 138 24.91 -5.68 44.48
N GLN A 139 24.58 -4.53 43.87
CA GLN A 139 24.63 -3.23 44.53
C GLN A 139 23.67 -3.15 45.71
N LYS A 140 22.45 -3.70 45.59
CA LYS A 140 21.49 -3.75 46.69
C LYS A 140 22.04 -4.58 47.85
N GLN A 141 22.65 -5.74 47.60
CA GLN A 141 23.27 -6.54 48.66
C GLN A 141 24.40 -5.77 49.36
N GLU A 142 25.24 -5.04 48.62
CA GLU A 142 26.28 -4.19 49.21
C GLU A 142 25.65 -3.11 50.11
N VAL A 143 24.58 -2.46 49.64
CA VAL A 143 23.82 -1.48 50.42
C VAL A 143 23.21 -2.11 51.69
N ASP A 144 22.57 -3.26 51.59
CA ASP A 144 21.98 -3.96 52.74
C ASP A 144 23.05 -4.31 53.79
N THR A 145 24.24 -4.77 53.36
CA THR A 145 25.35 -5.01 54.28
C THR A 145 25.87 -3.73 54.93
N SER A 146 25.89 -2.61 54.20
CA SER A 146 26.27 -1.30 54.76
C SER A 146 25.27 -0.84 55.82
N ARG A 147 23.97 -1.09 55.60
CA ARG A 147 22.90 -0.78 56.55
C ARG A 147 23.04 -1.59 57.84
N GLU A 148 23.29 -2.89 57.75
CA GLU A 148 23.54 -3.74 58.93
C GLU A 148 24.73 -3.25 59.75
N GLN A 149 25.82 -2.82 59.08
CA GLN A 149 26.98 -2.24 59.76
C GLN A 149 26.63 -0.92 60.48
N ILE A 150 25.81 -0.06 59.88
CA ILE A 150 25.34 1.18 60.50
C ILE A 150 24.48 0.88 61.74
N GLU A 151 23.56 -0.09 61.66
CA GLU A 151 22.73 -0.48 62.81
C GLU A 151 23.58 -1.04 63.96
N GLN A 152 24.63 -1.82 63.66
CA GLN A 152 25.58 -2.30 64.67
C GLN A 152 26.34 -1.15 65.33
N LEU A 153 26.84 -0.19 64.55
CA LEU A 153 27.52 0.99 65.06
C LEU A 153 26.61 1.86 65.93
N GLN A 154 25.35 2.04 65.54
CA GLN A 154 24.35 2.75 66.35
C GLN A 154 24.15 2.07 67.71
N ALA A 155 24.02 0.75 67.73
CA ALA A 155 23.86 0.00 68.97
C ALA A 155 25.09 0.09 69.90
N GLU A 156 26.29 0.14 69.33
CA GLU A 156 27.53 0.32 70.08
C GLU A 156 27.65 1.72 70.68
N VAL A 157 27.32 2.76 69.91
CA VAL A 157 27.29 4.15 70.39
C VAL A 157 26.28 4.32 71.52
N GLU A 158 25.08 3.74 71.42
CA GLU A 158 24.06 3.86 72.46
C GLU A 158 24.47 3.12 73.74
N ARG A 159 25.15 1.96 73.65
CA ARG A 159 25.75 1.31 74.83
C ARG A 159 26.80 2.19 75.49
N ASN A 160 27.74 2.72 74.71
CA ASN A 160 28.79 3.60 75.22
C ASN A 160 28.20 4.85 75.90
N ARG A 161 27.11 5.40 75.35
CA ARG A 161 26.37 6.51 75.96
C ARG A 161 25.78 6.11 77.32
N GLN A 162 25.10 4.97 77.41
CA GLN A 162 24.49 4.48 78.66
C GLN A 162 25.56 4.21 79.74
N GLU A 163 26.70 3.63 79.36
CA GLU A 163 27.82 3.41 80.27
C GLU A 163 28.40 4.72 80.80
N LEU A 164 28.57 5.72 79.93
CA LEU A 164 29.00 7.05 80.32
C LEU A 164 27.99 7.70 81.25
N GLU A 165 26.70 7.69 80.92
CA GLU A 165 25.64 8.28 81.73
C GLU A 165 25.60 7.66 83.15
N GLY A 166 25.75 6.33 83.25
CA GLY A 166 25.88 5.64 84.53
C GLY A 166 27.13 6.04 85.33
N ALA A 167 28.27 6.21 84.66
CA ALA A 167 29.49 6.71 85.30
C ALA A 167 29.32 8.16 85.83
N TRP A 168 28.57 9.00 85.11
CA TRP A 168 28.29 10.39 85.49
C TRP A 168 27.30 10.52 86.65
N GLU A 169 26.27 9.67 86.71
CA GLU A 169 25.38 9.60 87.88
C GLU A 169 26.15 9.20 89.14
N HIS A 170 27.08 8.27 89.02
CA HIS A 170 27.94 7.86 90.12
C HIS A 170 28.82 9.02 90.61
N LEU A 171 29.41 9.80 89.69
CA LEU A 171 30.27 10.94 90.01
C LEU A 171 29.49 12.09 90.67
N ARG A 172 28.28 12.40 90.20
CA ARG A 172 27.38 13.38 90.84
C ARG A 172 26.92 12.92 92.23
N GLY A 173 26.66 11.63 92.41
CA GLY A 173 26.34 11.04 93.71
C GLY A 173 27.49 11.18 94.71
N GLU A 174 28.73 10.97 94.27
CA GLU A 174 29.93 11.21 95.07
C GLU A 174 30.13 12.70 95.41
N GLN A 175 29.86 13.62 94.48
CA GLN A 175 29.92 15.07 94.73
C GLN A 175 28.92 15.52 95.81
N ARG A 176 27.66 15.08 95.75
CA ARG A 176 26.66 15.41 96.80
C ARG A 176 27.05 14.86 98.17
N ARG A 177 27.60 13.64 98.24
CA ARG A 177 28.11 13.07 99.50
C ARG A 177 29.28 13.87 100.07
N LEU A 178 30.04 14.54 99.21
CA LEU A 178 31.18 15.37 99.61
C LEU A 178 30.70 16.75 100.08
N GLU A 179 29.70 17.32 99.43
CA GLU A 179 29.02 18.55 99.86
C GLU A 179 28.28 18.39 101.20
N GLU A 180 27.60 17.26 101.40
CA GLU A 180 26.96 16.92 102.69
C GLU A 180 27.99 16.83 103.83
N ARG A 181 29.20 16.34 103.55
CA ARG A 181 30.31 16.30 104.53
C ARG A 181 30.96 17.65 104.79
N LEU A 182 30.86 18.59 103.86
CA LEU A 182 31.42 19.95 104.00
C LEU A 182 30.46 20.89 104.74
N GLN A 183 29.16 20.62 104.73
CA GLN A 183 28.17 21.39 105.48
C GLN A 183 28.14 21.07 106.99
N GLU A 184 28.73 19.95 107.41
CA GLU A 184 28.86 19.55 108.82
C GLU A 184 30.30 19.72 109.33
N GLY A 185 30.74 20.95 109.60
CA GLY A 185 31.98 21.17 110.36
C GLY A 185 32.60 22.55 110.18
N ASN A 186 32.43 23.41 111.18
CA ASN A 186 32.99 24.76 111.25
C ASN A 186 34.31 24.75 112.07
N VAL A 187 35.27 25.59 111.66
CA VAL A 187 36.62 25.88 112.24
C VAL A 187 37.78 25.01 111.72
N LEU A 188 38.63 25.65 110.89
CA LEU A 188 39.84 25.10 110.25
C LEU A 188 41.04 25.12 111.20
N ASP A 189 41.57 23.94 111.55
CA ASP A 189 42.87 23.73 112.21
C ASP A 189 43.92 23.25 111.17
N ALA A 190 45.22 23.28 111.47
CA ALA A 190 46.32 22.97 110.53
C ALA A 190 46.26 21.57 109.91
N THR A 191 45.57 20.62 110.56
CA THR A 191 45.29 19.28 110.02
C THR A 191 44.15 19.29 108.99
N GLN A 192 43.21 20.25 109.09
CA GLN A 192 42.14 20.45 108.12
C GLN A 192 42.60 21.16 106.84
N SER A 193 43.66 21.98 106.89
CA SER A 193 44.27 22.56 105.67
C SER A 193 45.00 21.50 104.84
N GLN A 194 45.57 20.49 105.50
CA GLN A 194 46.19 19.33 104.87
C GLN A 194 45.12 18.38 104.32
N ALA A 195 44.01 18.18 105.05
CA ALA A 195 42.84 17.46 104.54
C ALA A 195 42.14 18.20 103.37
N MET A 196 42.05 19.53 103.40
CA MET A 196 41.56 20.35 102.27
C MET A 196 42.51 20.25 101.08
N SER A 197 43.82 20.28 101.29
CA SER A 197 44.80 20.06 100.21
C SER A 197 44.66 18.66 99.60
N GLU A 198 44.43 17.63 100.42
CA GLU A 198 44.23 16.25 99.96
C GLU A 198 42.88 16.07 99.24
N LEU A 199 41.82 16.76 99.68
CA LEU A 199 40.53 16.80 98.98
C LEU A 199 40.61 17.60 97.67
N LEU A 200 41.39 18.69 97.62
CA LEU A 200 41.66 19.45 96.41
C LEU A 200 42.55 18.65 95.44
N ASP A 201 43.48 17.82 95.93
CA ASP A 201 44.25 16.87 95.12
C ASP A 201 43.36 15.74 94.58
N ARG A 202 42.40 15.27 95.39
CA ARG A 202 41.38 14.29 94.96
C ARG A 202 40.38 14.87 93.95
N LEU A 203 40.01 16.14 94.07
CA LEU A 203 39.14 16.84 93.12
C LEU A 203 39.87 17.12 91.80
N SER A 204 41.12 17.58 91.85
CA SER A 204 41.92 17.80 90.64
C SER A 204 42.30 16.51 89.91
N SER A 205 42.39 15.38 90.62
CA SER A 205 42.67 14.05 90.04
C SER A 205 41.43 13.29 89.54
N ARG A 206 40.22 13.81 89.77
CA ARG A 206 38.94 13.18 89.35
C ARG A 206 38.29 13.82 88.13
N ILE A 207 38.98 14.73 87.44
CA ILE A 207 38.50 15.26 86.16
C ILE A 207 38.57 14.11 85.16
N ALA A 208 37.42 13.69 84.66
CA ALA A 208 37.31 12.56 83.75
C ALA A 208 38.16 12.83 82.49
N PRO A 209 39.03 11.88 82.08
CA PRO A 209 39.82 12.05 80.86
C PRO A 209 38.89 12.01 79.64
N THR A 210 38.50 13.20 79.17
CA THR A 210 37.65 13.39 77.98
C THR A 210 38.38 13.10 76.66
N GLU A 211 39.70 12.90 76.70
CA GLU A 211 40.55 12.75 75.51
C GLU A 211 40.22 11.49 74.70
N THR A 212 39.89 10.39 75.36
CA THR A 212 39.49 9.15 74.68
C THR A 212 38.16 9.31 73.95
N VAL A 213 37.17 9.94 74.59
CA VAL A 213 35.86 10.21 73.98
C VAL A 213 35.99 11.19 72.80
N ARG A 214 36.88 12.19 72.91
CA ARG A 214 37.18 13.12 71.81
C ARG A 214 37.81 12.40 70.61
N GLU A 215 38.75 11.49 70.85
CA GLU A 215 39.36 10.69 69.78
C GLU A 215 38.35 9.75 69.12
N HIS A 216 37.49 9.08 69.89
CA HIS A 216 36.40 8.27 69.34
C HIS A 216 35.40 9.11 68.53
N LEU A 217 35.07 10.32 68.98
CA LEU A 217 34.20 11.25 68.25
C LEU A 217 34.84 11.72 66.95
N ARG A 218 36.15 12.02 66.96
CA ARG A 218 36.92 12.37 65.76
C ARG A 218 36.87 11.25 64.73
N VAL A 219 37.11 10.00 65.14
CA VAL A 219 37.03 8.83 64.25
C VAL A 219 35.61 8.63 63.71
N ALA A 220 34.58 8.81 64.54
CA ALA A 220 33.19 8.68 64.10
C ALA A 220 32.79 9.77 63.08
N VAL A 221 33.26 11.01 63.25
CA VAL A 221 33.07 12.10 62.27
C VAL A 221 33.81 11.79 60.97
N GLU A 222 35.06 11.34 61.02
CA GLU A 222 35.83 10.93 59.83
C GLU A 222 35.14 9.78 59.06
N LEU A 223 34.52 8.83 59.76
CA LEU A 223 33.73 7.76 59.14
C LEU A 223 32.47 8.28 58.45
N ILE A 224 31.74 9.21 59.08
CA ILE A 224 30.56 9.86 58.48
C ILE A 224 30.95 10.66 57.24
N GLU A 225 32.08 11.38 57.27
CA GLU A 225 32.58 12.12 56.11
C GLU A 225 32.94 11.18 54.96
N LYS A 226 33.54 10.02 55.24
CA LYS A 226 33.79 8.98 54.23
C LYS A 226 32.49 8.44 53.64
N GLN A 227 31.48 8.15 54.48
CA GLN A 227 30.18 7.68 53.99
C GLN A 227 29.47 8.74 53.14
N GLN A 228 29.55 10.02 53.52
CA GLN A 228 29.03 11.11 52.68
C GLN A 228 29.77 11.22 51.35
N ALA A 229 31.09 11.03 51.35
CA ALA A 229 31.90 11.02 50.13
C ALA A 229 31.51 9.87 49.17
N THR A 230 31.06 8.73 49.72
CA THR A 230 30.50 7.61 48.94
C THR A 230 29.09 7.92 48.42
N LEU A 231 28.22 8.55 49.21
CA LEU A 231 26.84 8.87 48.80
C LEU A 231 26.74 9.97 47.74
N ASN A 232 27.60 10.99 47.80
CA ASN A 232 27.63 12.11 46.87
C ASN A 232 27.63 11.71 45.36
N PRO A 233 28.50 10.79 44.89
CA PRO A 233 28.48 10.36 43.49
C PRO A 233 27.20 9.60 43.11
N HIS A 234 26.57 8.87 44.04
CA HIS A 234 25.29 8.21 43.77
C HIS A 234 24.17 9.23 43.53
N TRP A 235 24.10 10.29 44.32
CA TRP A 235 23.18 11.41 44.09
C TRP A 235 23.46 12.16 42.78
N GLN A 236 24.73 12.38 42.45
CA GLN A 236 25.12 13.02 41.19
C GLN A 236 24.74 12.17 39.97
N ASN A 237 24.92 10.84 40.04
CA ASN A 237 24.51 9.91 38.99
C ASN A 237 22.98 9.87 38.85
N LEU A 238 22.25 9.85 39.96
CA LEU A 238 20.78 9.91 39.97
C LEU A 238 20.26 11.18 39.28
N GLU A 239 20.87 12.33 39.53
CA GLU A 239 20.50 13.59 38.89
C GLU A 239 20.82 13.57 37.38
N GLN A 240 21.97 13.03 36.99
CA GLN A 240 22.31 12.83 35.58
C GLN A 240 21.30 11.91 34.87
N GLN A 241 20.91 10.80 35.50
CA GLN A 241 19.90 9.91 34.95
C GLN A 241 18.53 10.60 34.82
N LYS A 242 18.11 11.39 35.82
CA LYS A 242 16.89 12.20 35.73
C LYS A 242 16.90 13.14 34.54
N THR A 243 17.99 13.88 34.33
CA THR A 243 18.08 14.80 33.18
C THR A 243 18.01 14.08 31.84
N LEU A 244 18.66 12.92 31.71
CA LEU A 244 18.63 12.10 30.49
C LEU A 244 17.23 11.52 30.22
N VAL A 245 16.53 11.05 31.25
CA VAL A 245 15.16 10.53 31.12
C VAL A 245 14.17 11.66 30.79
N HIS A 246 14.37 12.85 31.34
CA HIS A 246 13.59 14.03 30.96
C HIS A 246 13.78 14.39 29.48
N GLN A 247 15.01 14.32 28.95
CA GLN A 247 15.26 14.55 27.52
C GLN A 247 14.54 13.51 26.65
N LYS A 248 14.61 12.22 27.01
CA LYS A 248 13.87 11.15 26.32
C LYS A 248 12.36 11.34 26.38
N GLN A 249 11.83 11.85 27.49
CA GLN A 249 10.41 12.18 27.61
C GLN A 249 10.02 13.32 26.66
N GLU A 250 10.82 14.37 26.56
CA GLU A 250 10.58 15.46 25.59
C GLU A 250 10.64 14.97 24.13
N GLU A 251 11.55 14.06 23.81
CA GLU A 251 11.62 13.41 22.50
C GLU A 251 10.37 12.58 22.21
N ALA A 252 9.89 11.81 23.20
CA ALA A 252 8.66 11.04 23.08
C ALA A 252 7.43 11.94 22.87
N ASP A 253 7.37 13.10 23.53
CA ASP A 253 6.28 14.06 23.38
C ASP A 253 6.31 14.74 21.99
N LYS A 254 7.50 15.08 21.48
CA LYS A 254 7.67 15.58 20.10
C LYS A 254 7.26 14.55 19.05
N LEU A 255 7.64 13.29 19.24
CA LEU A 255 7.21 12.19 18.37
C LEU A 255 5.71 11.96 18.45
N ALA A 256 5.11 12.08 19.64
CA ALA A 256 3.65 11.96 19.81
C ALA A 256 2.88 13.05 19.08
N GLN A 257 3.38 14.29 19.11
CA GLN A 257 2.79 15.38 18.35
C GLN A 257 2.93 15.13 16.84
N THR A 258 4.11 14.72 16.39
CA THR A 258 4.35 14.38 14.97
C THR A 258 3.45 13.24 14.50
N TYR A 259 3.24 12.21 15.32
CA TYR A 259 2.32 11.11 15.05
C TYR A 259 0.88 11.63 14.88
N SER A 260 0.41 12.47 15.80
CA SER A 260 -0.94 13.04 15.72
C SER A 260 -1.15 13.89 14.46
N ASP A 261 -0.18 14.73 14.11
CA ASP A 261 -0.23 15.57 12.91
C ASP A 261 -0.26 14.71 11.64
N ARG A 262 0.59 13.69 11.56
CA ARG A 262 0.61 12.74 10.44
C ARG A 262 -0.65 11.90 10.35
N GLN A 263 -1.21 11.48 11.48
CA GLN A 263 -2.47 10.74 11.54
C GLN A 263 -3.63 11.59 11.00
N ASN A 264 -3.70 12.86 11.38
CA ASN A 264 -4.71 13.80 10.87
C ASN A 264 -4.56 14.01 9.35
N SER A 265 -3.33 14.21 8.85
CA SER A 265 -3.06 14.34 7.43
C SER A 265 -3.45 13.08 6.64
N CYS A 266 -3.16 11.90 7.17
CA CYS A 266 -3.54 10.63 6.56
C CYS A 266 -5.06 10.47 6.49
N LYS A 267 -5.79 10.87 7.54
CA LYS A 267 -7.25 10.84 7.56
C LYS A 267 -7.87 11.78 6.52
N GLN A 268 -7.35 13.00 6.41
CA GLN A 268 -7.78 13.95 5.37
C GLN A 268 -7.53 13.42 3.96
N ALA A 269 -6.37 12.81 3.72
CA ALA A 269 -6.06 12.17 2.44
C ALA A 269 -7.02 11.01 2.13
N GLN A 270 -7.39 10.21 3.14
CA GLN A 270 -8.35 9.12 3.00
C GLN A 270 -9.74 9.63 2.63
N ASP A 271 -10.22 10.67 3.31
CA ASP A 271 -11.51 11.29 3.03
C ASP A 271 -11.55 11.87 1.59
N SER A 272 -10.47 12.54 1.17
CA SER A 272 -10.32 13.05 -0.19
C SER A 272 -10.34 11.93 -1.24
N LEU A 273 -9.58 10.85 -1.02
CA LEU A 273 -9.55 9.70 -1.92
C LEU A 273 -10.92 9.04 -2.04
N GLN A 274 -11.65 8.90 -0.93
CA GLN A 274 -13.02 8.38 -0.94
C GLN A 274 -13.97 9.28 -1.73
N GLN A 275 -13.86 10.59 -1.61
CA GLN A 275 -14.66 11.54 -2.37
C GLN A 275 -14.35 11.46 -3.87
N GLN A 276 -13.08 11.40 -4.26
CA GLN A 276 -12.66 11.25 -5.66
C GLN A 276 -13.13 9.91 -6.24
N THR A 277 -13.00 8.82 -5.49
CA THR A 277 -13.50 7.50 -5.90
C THR A 277 -15.01 7.49 -6.11
N ALA A 278 -15.76 8.20 -5.25
CA ALA A 278 -17.20 8.36 -5.42
C ALA A 278 -17.54 9.18 -6.67
N GLN A 279 -16.82 10.27 -6.93
CA GLN A 279 -17.00 11.08 -8.14
C GLN A 279 -16.67 10.29 -9.40
N LEU A 280 -15.61 9.49 -9.40
CA LEU A 280 -15.25 8.61 -10.49
C LEU A 280 -16.38 7.64 -10.80
N LYS A 281 -16.96 6.98 -9.79
CA LYS A 281 -18.13 6.08 -9.98
C LYS A 281 -19.32 6.80 -10.61
N VAL A 282 -19.60 8.04 -10.20
CA VAL A 282 -20.67 8.86 -10.80
C VAL A 282 -20.35 9.15 -12.27
N ASN A 283 -19.12 9.54 -12.59
CA ASN A 283 -18.67 9.80 -13.95
C ASN A 283 -18.76 8.54 -14.83
N THR A 284 -18.32 7.38 -14.32
CA THR A 284 -18.43 6.08 -15.02
C THR A 284 -19.89 5.71 -15.29
N ASN A 285 -20.79 5.89 -14.33
CA ASN A 285 -22.22 5.61 -14.56
C ASN A 285 -22.83 6.56 -15.59
N SER A 286 -22.44 7.84 -15.57
CA SER A 286 -22.84 8.83 -16.58
C SER A 286 -22.35 8.42 -17.97
N LEU A 287 -21.10 7.96 -18.09
CA LEU A 287 -20.52 7.44 -19.33
C LEU A 287 -21.36 6.27 -19.87
N ILE A 288 -21.64 5.26 -19.05
CA ILE A 288 -22.45 4.09 -19.44
C ILE A 288 -23.83 4.53 -19.94
N ALA A 289 -24.50 5.45 -19.23
CA ALA A 289 -25.81 5.96 -19.64
C ALA A 289 -25.75 6.68 -21.01
N LYS A 290 -24.68 7.43 -21.29
CA LYS A 290 -24.49 8.06 -22.60
C LYS A 290 -24.17 7.05 -23.71
N GLU A 291 -23.39 6.01 -23.42
CA GLU A 291 -23.10 4.93 -24.36
C GLU A 291 -24.39 4.17 -24.76
N GLU A 292 -25.25 3.88 -23.79
CA GLU A 292 -26.57 3.30 -24.04
C GLU A 292 -27.46 4.24 -24.89
N HIS A 293 -27.42 5.55 -24.61
CA HIS A 293 -28.15 6.53 -25.40
C HIS A 293 -27.68 6.55 -26.87
N ILE A 294 -26.36 6.49 -27.12
CA ILE A 294 -25.83 6.39 -28.48
C ILE A 294 -26.34 5.13 -29.18
N ARG A 295 -26.35 3.98 -28.49
CA ARG A 295 -26.87 2.73 -29.06
C ARG A 295 -28.32 2.91 -29.51
N PHE A 296 -29.16 3.51 -28.66
CA PHE A 296 -30.56 3.79 -28.99
C PHE A 296 -30.72 4.74 -30.19
N VAL A 297 -29.91 5.82 -30.27
CA VAL A 297 -29.97 6.75 -31.41
C VAL A 297 -29.52 6.07 -32.70
N LYS A 298 -28.50 5.20 -32.65
CA LYS A 298 -28.05 4.39 -33.81
C LYS A 298 -29.14 3.45 -34.30
N GLU A 299 -29.83 2.75 -33.39
CA GLU A 299 -30.99 1.91 -33.73
C GLU A 299 -32.14 2.73 -34.35
N GLN A 300 -32.43 3.92 -33.81
CA GLN A 300 -33.43 4.82 -34.40
C GLN A 300 -33.06 5.26 -35.82
N LEU A 301 -31.80 5.65 -36.04
CA LEU A 301 -31.31 6.05 -37.36
C LEU A 301 -31.44 4.90 -38.38
N GLN A 302 -31.11 3.66 -38.00
CA GLN A 302 -31.32 2.48 -38.83
C GLN A 302 -32.80 2.26 -39.16
N SER A 303 -33.69 2.39 -38.18
CA SER A 303 -35.13 2.28 -38.43
C SER A 303 -35.65 3.37 -39.40
N GLN A 304 -35.15 4.60 -39.27
CA GLN A 304 -35.48 5.70 -40.18
C GLN A 304 -34.92 5.47 -41.58
N ASP A 305 -33.75 4.85 -41.72
CA ASP A 305 -33.20 4.41 -43.01
C ASP A 305 -34.15 3.42 -43.70
N THR A 306 -34.64 2.41 -42.96
CA THR A 306 -35.60 1.45 -43.52
C THR A 306 -36.92 2.11 -43.91
N LEU A 307 -37.43 3.04 -43.09
CA LEU A 307 -38.65 3.81 -43.41
C LEU A 307 -38.44 4.69 -44.64
N TYR A 308 -37.29 5.37 -44.75
CA TYR A 308 -36.94 6.19 -45.91
C TYR A 308 -36.90 5.36 -47.19
N GLN A 309 -36.32 4.15 -47.15
CA GLN A 309 -36.30 3.22 -48.28
C GLN A 309 -37.72 2.75 -48.65
N GLN A 310 -38.55 2.39 -47.66
CA GLN A 310 -39.93 1.95 -47.89
C GLN A 310 -40.79 3.07 -48.50
N VAL A 311 -40.69 4.31 -47.99
CA VAL A 311 -41.43 5.45 -48.53
C VAL A 311 -40.94 5.79 -49.94
N ASN A 312 -39.64 5.70 -50.22
CA ASN A 312 -39.12 5.86 -51.58
C ASN A 312 -39.61 4.78 -52.54
N PHE A 313 -39.68 3.51 -52.09
CA PHE A 313 -40.26 2.43 -52.88
C PHE A 313 -41.74 2.71 -53.20
N LEU A 314 -42.51 3.18 -52.20
CA LEU A 314 -43.90 3.59 -52.38
C LEU A 314 -44.05 4.79 -53.32
N ALA A 315 -43.17 5.78 -53.24
CA ALA A 315 -43.16 6.95 -54.11
C ALA A 315 -42.77 6.62 -55.57
N ALA A 316 -41.87 5.64 -55.75
CA ALA A 316 -41.49 5.11 -57.06
C ALA A 316 -42.63 4.28 -57.68
N SER A 317 -43.35 3.51 -56.86
CA SER A 317 -44.50 2.71 -57.30
C SER A 317 -45.80 3.52 -57.49
N SER A 318 -45.93 4.70 -56.85
CA SER A 318 -47.06 5.63 -57.03
C SER A 318 -46.85 6.70 -58.10
N GLY A 319 -45.70 6.71 -58.79
CA GLY A 319 -45.44 7.55 -59.98
C GLY A 319 -45.06 9.01 -59.73
N ASN A 320 -44.88 9.44 -58.48
CA ASN A 320 -44.94 10.85 -58.10
C ASN A 320 -43.62 11.58 -57.82
N ALA A 321 -42.44 10.95 -57.92
CA ALA A 321 -41.21 11.58 -57.38
C ALA A 321 -40.26 12.25 -58.39
N VAL A 322 -40.65 12.47 -59.65
CA VAL A 322 -39.79 13.24 -60.57
C VAL A 322 -40.61 14.24 -61.39
N PRO A 323 -40.31 15.56 -61.31
CA PRO A 323 -40.84 16.54 -62.25
C PRO A 323 -40.32 16.14 -63.63
N SER A 324 -41.17 15.44 -64.37
CA SER A 324 -40.83 14.90 -65.67
C SER A 324 -40.77 16.11 -66.61
N GLN A 325 -39.65 16.24 -67.32
CA GLN A 325 -39.48 17.20 -68.41
C GLN A 325 -40.76 17.18 -69.25
N LYS A 326 -41.44 18.34 -69.39
CA LYS A 326 -42.66 18.45 -70.20
C LYS A 326 -42.35 17.98 -71.62
N LEU A 327 -42.74 16.76 -71.93
CA LEU A 327 -42.60 16.17 -73.25
C LEU A 327 -43.63 16.82 -74.16
N ASP A 328 -43.17 17.31 -75.31
CA ASP A 328 -44.05 17.80 -76.36
C ASP A 328 -44.68 16.61 -77.08
N VAL A 329 -45.81 16.15 -76.53
CA VAL A 329 -46.57 15.00 -77.05
C VAL A 329 -46.99 15.23 -78.51
N GLN A 330 -47.19 16.48 -78.94
CA GLN A 330 -47.56 16.81 -80.32
C GLN A 330 -46.41 16.57 -81.31
N ALA A 331 -45.16 16.77 -80.90
CA ALA A 331 -43.99 16.46 -81.74
C ALA A 331 -43.83 14.95 -81.95
N LEU A 332 -44.11 14.13 -80.92
CA LEU A 332 -44.03 12.67 -80.99
C LEU A 332 -45.17 12.04 -81.80
N GLU A 333 -46.35 12.66 -81.80
CA GLU A 333 -47.49 12.21 -82.61
C GLU A 333 -47.29 12.44 -84.12
N ASN A 334 -46.55 13.50 -84.50
CA ASN A 334 -46.30 13.89 -85.90
C ASN A 334 -45.07 13.24 -86.54
N MET A 335 -44.22 12.56 -85.76
CA MET A 335 -43.02 11.86 -86.24
C MET A 335 -43.38 10.60 -87.07
N PRO A 336 -42.62 10.14 -88.07
CA PRO A 336 -42.89 8.84 -88.70
C PRO A 336 -42.75 7.68 -87.70
N LEU A 337 -43.58 6.64 -87.85
CA LEU A 337 -43.68 5.51 -86.92
C LEU A 337 -42.36 4.74 -86.77
N ASP A 338 -41.63 4.54 -87.86
CA ASP A 338 -40.35 3.84 -87.86
C ASP A 338 -39.27 4.58 -87.03
N GLU A 339 -39.27 5.92 -87.08
CA GLU A 339 -38.36 6.74 -86.29
C GLU A 339 -38.73 6.72 -84.81
N LEU A 340 -40.02 6.79 -84.47
CA LEU A 340 -40.50 6.70 -83.08
C LEU A 340 -40.18 5.33 -82.47
N GLN A 341 -40.37 4.25 -83.22
CA GLN A 341 -40.05 2.89 -82.77
C GLN A 341 -38.54 2.72 -82.54
N LYS A 342 -37.71 3.28 -83.42
CA LYS A 342 -36.26 3.27 -83.26
C LYS A 342 -35.81 4.07 -82.02
N ILE A 343 -36.37 5.26 -81.78
CA ILE A 343 -36.06 6.06 -80.59
C ILE A 343 -36.46 5.33 -79.31
N VAL A 344 -37.63 4.71 -79.27
CA VAL A 344 -38.06 3.91 -78.11
C VAL A 344 -37.09 2.75 -77.86
N GLN A 345 -36.66 2.05 -78.91
CA GLN A 345 -35.69 0.96 -78.78
C GLN A 345 -34.33 1.48 -78.28
N ASP A 346 -33.80 2.55 -78.86
CA ASP A 346 -32.54 3.16 -78.46
C ASP A 346 -32.58 3.60 -76.98
N LEU A 347 -33.72 4.12 -76.51
CA LEU A 347 -33.90 4.51 -75.12
C LEU A 347 -33.98 3.29 -74.17
N ILE A 348 -34.64 2.20 -74.58
CA ILE A 348 -34.70 0.95 -73.81
C ILE A 348 -33.30 0.32 -73.70
N ASP A 349 -32.56 0.25 -74.81
CA ASP A 349 -31.22 -0.31 -74.83
C ASP A 349 -30.28 0.50 -73.93
N LYS A 350 -30.40 1.83 -73.97
CA LYS A 350 -29.62 2.73 -73.10
C LYS A 350 -30.00 2.59 -71.63
N LEU A 351 -31.29 2.48 -71.30
CA LEU A 351 -31.74 2.20 -69.94
C LEU A 351 -31.19 0.87 -69.43
N GLY A 352 -31.13 -0.16 -70.29
CA GLY A 352 -30.52 -1.44 -69.96
C GLY A 352 -29.05 -1.30 -69.56
N ILE A 353 -28.26 -0.56 -70.34
CA ILE A 353 -26.84 -0.29 -70.07
C ILE A 353 -26.65 0.52 -68.78
N ASP A 354 -27.43 1.59 -68.60
CA ASP A 354 -27.33 2.42 -67.39
C ASP A 354 -27.76 1.63 -66.15
N SER A 355 -28.80 0.79 -66.27
CA SER A 355 -29.31 -0.03 -65.18
C SER A 355 -28.31 -1.11 -64.75
N SER A 356 -27.60 -1.75 -65.69
CA SER A 356 -26.56 -2.71 -65.33
C SER A 356 -25.40 -2.03 -64.62
N PHE A 357 -24.99 -0.85 -65.08
CA PHE A 357 -23.90 -0.09 -64.44
C PHE A 357 -24.26 0.33 -63.01
N VAL A 358 -25.47 0.86 -62.79
CA VAL A 358 -25.93 1.21 -61.44
C VAL A 358 -26.05 -0.03 -60.56
N HIS A 359 -26.48 -1.17 -61.12
CA HIS A 359 -26.54 -2.43 -60.38
C HIS A 359 -25.15 -2.89 -59.91
N ASP A 360 -24.13 -2.80 -60.77
CA ASP A 360 -22.76 -3.15 -60.40
C ASP A 360 -22.24 -2.23 -59.27
N GLN A 361 -22.57 -0.94 -59.32
CA GLN A 361 -22.22 0.02 -58.26
C GLN A 361 -22.99 -0.24 -56.96
N GLU A 362 -24.24 -0.71 -57.02
CA GLU A 362 -24.99 -1.15 -55.83
C GLU A 362 -24.39 -2.39 -55.17
N GLN A 363 -23.87 -3.33 -55.98
CA GLN A 363 -23.10 -4.46 -55.46
C GLN A 363 -21.80 -3.98 -54.79
N GLU A 364 -21.06 -3.05 -55.40
CA GLU A 364 -19.86 -2.45 -54.80
C GLU A 364 -20.16 -1.81 -53.44
N LEU A 365 -21.27 -1.08 -53.34
CA LEU A 365 -21.71 -0.45 -52.09
C LEU A 365 -22.02 -1.50 -51.01
N THR A 366 -22.59 -2.65 -51.40
CA THR A 366 -22.83 -3.79 -50.51
C THR A 366 -21.52 -4.41 -50.01
N TYR A 367 -20.54 -4.61 -50.90
CA TYR A 367 -19.22 -5.11 -50.51
C TYR A 367 -18.51 -4.15 -49.56
N LYS A 368 -18.56 -2.84 -49.83
CA LYS A 368 -17.98 -1.82 -48.93
C LYS A 368 -18.61 -1.85 -47.55
N GLN A 369 -19.91 -2.06 -47.46
CA GLN A 369 -20.60 -2.17 -46.18
C GLN A 369 -20.13 -3.41 -45.38
N GLN A 370 -19.96 -4.55 -46.05
CA GLN A 370 -19.39 -5.76 -45.44
C GLN A 370 -17.96 -5.51 -44.94
N THR A 371 -17.11 -4.85 -45.75
CA THR A 371 -15.74 -4.46 -45.33
C THR A 371 -15.75 -3.57 -44.09
N ILE A 372 -16.64 -2.57 -44.03
CA ILE A 372 -16.80 -1.69 -42.87
C ILE A 372 -17.20 -2.48 -41.62
N GLU A 373 -18.12 -3.45 -41.74
CA GLU A 373 -18.52 -4.32 -40.64
C GLU A 373 -17.37 -5.23 -40.16
N GLU A 374 -16.60 -5.79 -41.09
CA GLU A 374 -15.41 -6.59 -40.77
C GLU A 374 -14.32 -5.76 -40.07
N LEU A 375 -14.05 -4.54 -40.55
CA LEU A 375 -13.10 -3.63 -39.92
C LEU A 375 -13.53 -3.24 -38.51
N GLN A 376 -14.82 -2.97 -38.30
CA GLN A 376 -15.36 -2.70 -36.95
C GLN A 376 -15.20 -3.91 -36.03
N GLN A 377 -15.44 -5.13 -36.51
CA GLN A 377 -15.21 -6.35 -35.72
C GLN A 377 -13.74 -6.54 -35.37
N LYS A 378 -12.83 -6.28 -36.32
CA LYS A 378 -11.38 -6.36 -36.08
C LYS A 378 -10.90 -5.32 -35.07
N ILE A 379 -11.40 -4.09 -35.14
CA ILE A 379 -11.08 -3.03 -34.16
C ILE A 379 -11.51 -3.43 -32.75
N ASN A 380 -12.67 -4.07 -32.58
CA ASN A 380 -13.14 -4.54 -31.28
C ASN A 380 -12.26 -5.64 -30.67
N GLN A 381 -11.42 -6.30 -31.47
CA GLN A 381 -10.53 -7.39 -31.04
C GLN A 381 -9.05 -6.99 -31.01
N ALA A 382 -8.69 -5.83 -31.56
CA ALA A 382 -7.31 -5.38 -31.72
C ALA A 382 -6.88 -4.46 -30.56
N SER A 383 -5.58 -4.45 -30.25
CA SER A 383 -4.97 -3.58 -29.23
C SER A 383 -3.60 -3.06 -29.70
N GLY A 384 -3.27 -1.80 -29.40
CA GLY A 384 -1.96 -1.20 -29.72
C GLY A 384 -1.91 -0.53 -31.10
N GLN A 385 -0.78 -0.64 -31.80
CA GLN A 385 -0.52 0.05 -33.08
C GLN A 385 -1.48 -0.38 -34.21
N ASP A 386 -1.93 -1.64 -34.18
CA ASP A 386 -2.88 -2.18 -35.16
C ASP A 386 -4.25 -1.51 -35.07
N LEU A 387 -4.64 -1.02 -33.87
CA LEU A 387 -5.89 -0.31 -33.66
C LEU A 387 -5.91 1.01 -34.44
N VAL A 388 -4.79 1.75 -34.43
CA VAL A 388 -4.66 3.02 -35.14
C VAL A 388 -4.72 2.81 -36.66
N ASN A 389 -4.05 1.78 -37.18
CA ASN A 389 -4.09 1.47 -38.62
C ASN A 389 -5.48 1.04 -39.06
N LEU A 390 -6.15 0.17 -38.30
CA LEU A 390 -7.51 -0.29 -38.59
C LEU A 390 -8.54 0.86 -38.51
N GLN A 391 -8.34 1.83 -37.59
CA GLN A 391 -9.18 3.03 -37.52
C GLN A 391 -9.01 3.93 -38.74
N LEU A 392 -7.78 4.07 -39.26
CA LEU A 392 -7.53 4.81 -40.49
C LEU A 392 -8.21 4.14 -41.68
N GLU A 393 -8.02 2.83 -41.85
CA GLU A 393 -8.68 2.05 -42.91
C GLU A 393 -10.21 2.12 -42.82
N LEU A 394 -10.78 2.07 -41.61
CA LEU A 394 -12.22 2.24 -41.39
C LEU A 394 -12.72 3.62 -41.81
N SER A 395 -11.93 4.67 -41.55
CA SER A 395 -12.26 6.04 -41.97
C SER A 395 -12.29 6.14 -43.48
N ASP A 396 -11.24 5.66 -44.16
CA ASP A 396 -11.13 5.71 -45.62
C ASP A 396 -12.27 4.94 -46.31
N GLU A 397 -12.60 3.73 -45.83
CA GLU A 397 -13.70 2.95 -46.41
C GLU A 397 -15.08 3.59 -46.15
N ARG A 398 -15.28 4.24 -45.00
CA ARG A 398 -16.52 5.01 -44.74
C ARG A 398 -16.67 6.18 -45.71
N ASP A 399 -15.59 6.91 -45.97
CA ASP A 399 -15.60 8.03 -46.91
C ASP A 399 -15.90 7.56 -48.35
N LEU A 400 -15.27 6.45 -48.77
CA LEU A 400 -15.54 5.83 -50.08
C LEU A 400 -16.99 5.35 -50.20
N TYR A 401 -17.52 4.70 -49.16
CA TYR A 401 -18.93 4.29 -49.12
C TYR A 401 -19.87 5.49 -49.25
N GLN A 402 -19.61 6.56 -48.48
CA GLN A 402 -20.44 7.75 -48.49
C GLN A 402 -20.41 8.44 -49.87
N MET A 403 -19.23 8.56 -50.49
CA MET A 403 -19.08 9.14 -51.82
C MET A 403 -19.85 8.33 -52.87
N LEU A 404 -19.72 6.99 -52.85
CA LEU A 404 -20.43 6.11 -53.78
C LEU A 404 -21.95 6.15 -53.56
N ASN A 405 -22.41 6.20 -52.32
CA ASN A 405 -23.83 6.28 -52.02
C ASN A 405 -24.44 7.60 -52.53
N GLN A 406 -23.73 8.72 -52.33
CA GLN A 406 -24.20 10.03 -52.81
C GLN A 406 -24.32 10.08 -54.34
N THR A 407 -23.38 9.46 -55.07
CA THR A 407 -23.47 9.39 -56.54
C THR A 407 -24.59 8.44 -57.00
N LEU A 408 -24.76 7.30 -56.34
CA LEU A 408 -25.83 6.33 -56.62
C LEU A 408 -27.23 6.91 -56.41
N VAL A 409 -27.45 7.75 -55.39
CA VAL A 409 -28.75 8.42 -55.19
C VAL A 409 -29.14 9.25 -56.41
N GLY A 410 -28.20 10.01 -56.98
CA GLY A 410 -28.44 10.78 -58.20
C GLY A 410 -28.70 9.90 -59.42
N GLN A 411 -27.97 8.81 -59.57
CA GLN A 411 -28.14 7.87 -60.68
C GLN A 411 -29.46 7.10 -60.60
N ARG A 412 -29.87 6.63 -59.42
CA ARG A 412 -31.18 6.00 -59.17
C ARG A 412 -32.33 6.92 -59.60
N ARG A 413 -32.25 8.20 -59.22
CA ARG A 413 -33.21 9.22 -59.62
C ARG A 413 -33.25 9.40 -61.14
N ASN A 414 -32.08 9.42 -61.79
CA ASN A 414 -31.98 9.53 -63.24
C ASN A 414 -32.53 8.30 -63.98
N LEU A 415 -32.28 7.08 -63.48
CA LEU A 415 -32.85 5.85 -64.04
C LEU A 415 -34.38 5.86 -63.99
N LEU A 416 -34.96 6.22 -62.83
CA LEU A 416 -36.41 6.36 -62.69
C LEU A 416 -36.98 7.41 -63.64
N ALA A 417 -36.30 8.55 -63.82
CA ALA A 417 -36.69 9.58 -64.77
C ALA A 417 -36.67 9.07 -66.22
N ARG A 418 -35.62 8.33 -66.62
CA ARG A 418 -35.50 7.74 -67.96
C ARG A 418 -36.54 6.65 -68.19
N GLN A 419 -36.82 5.82 -67.19
CA GLN A 419 -37.86 4.79 -67.27
C GLN A 419 -39.25 5.41 -67.48
N LYS A 420 -39.58 6.49 -66.75
CA LYS A 420 -40.82 7.23 -66.95
C LYS A 420 -40.91 7.89 -68.33
N LEU A 421 -39.80 8.47 -68.81
CA LEU A 421 -39.70 9.03 -70.15
C LEU A 421 -39.95 7.95 -71.22
N ILE A 422 -39.38 6.76 -71.07
CA ILE A 422 -39.60 5.61 -71.96
C ILE A 422 -41.06 5.17 -71.92
N GLN A 423 -41.68 5.07 -70.74
CA GLN A 423 -43.10 4.73 -70.62
C GLN A 423 -43.99 5.74 -71.36
N GLN A 424 -43.66 7.05 -71.29
CA GLN A 424 -44.38 8.08 -72.04
C GLN A 424 -44.23 7.90 -73.56
N HIS A 425 -43.02 7.61 -74.07
CA HIS A 425 -42.80 7.35 -75.50
C HIS A 425 -43.47 6.04 -75.96
N GLN A 426 -43.44 4.99 -75.13
CA GLN A 426 -44.13 3.73 -75.37
C GLN A 426 -45.65 3.92 -75.41
N ASN A 427 -46.22 4.70 -74.50
CA ASN A 427 -47.64 5.02 -74.49
C ASN A 427 -48.07 5.77 -75.77
N VAL A 428 -47.26 6.70 -76.27
CA VAL A 428 -47.51 7.38 -77.55
C VAL A 428 -47.41 6.40 -78.73
N LEU A 429 -46.37 5.55 -78.75
CA LEU A 429 -46.19 4.52 -79.78
C LEU A 429 -47.37 3.53 -79.82
N LEU A 430 -47.82 3.05 -78.66
CA LEU A 430 -48.95 2.13 -78.50
C LEU A 430 -50.28 2.78 -78.94
N ARG A 431 -50.51 4.05 -78.59
CA ARG A 431 -51.67 4.83 -79.09
C ARG A 431 -51.68 4.90 -80.62
N ARG A 432 -50.52 5.12 -81.25
CA ARG A 432 -50.39 5.19 -82.72
C ARG A 432 -50.49 3.84 -83.42
N GLN A 433 -50.16 2.74 -82.74
CA GLN A 433 -50.34 1.38 -83.23
C GLN A 433 -51.77 0.84 -83.00
N GLY A 434 -52.67 1.65 -82.44
CA GLY A 434 -54.07 1.29 -82.22
C GLY A 434 -54.30 0.34 -81.05
N GLN A 435 -53.33 0.19 -80.15
CA GLN A 435 -53.47 -0.63 -78.94
C GLN A 435 -54.06 0.20 -77.78
N PRO A 436 -54.95 -0.39 -76.97
CA PRO A 436 -55.53 0.31 -75.83
C PRO A 436 -54.45 0.60 -74.79
N VAL A 437 -54.18 1.88 -74.55
CA VAL A 437 -53.29 2.33 -73.47
C VAL A 437 -54.14 2.60 -72.23
N PRO A 438 -53.81 2.03 -71.06
CA PRO A 438 -54.50 2.38 -69.83
C PRO A 438 -54.21 3.86 -69.49
N THR A 439 -55.20 4.71 -69.71
CA THR A 439 -55.22 6.09 -69.20
C THR A 439 -55.23 6.03 -67.68
N THR A 440 -54.05 6.21 -67.09
CA THR A 440 -53.89 6.45 -65.65
C THR A 440 -53.25 7.81 -65.48
N GLU A 441 -53.98 8.86 -65.83
CA GLU A 441 -53.68 10.20 -65.34
C GLU A 441 -54.93 10.73 -64.63
N ASP A 442 -54.75 10.90 -63.32
CA ASP A 442 -55.31 11.93 -62.44
C ASP A 442 -56.21 11.43 -61.30
N ASP A 443 -55.67 11.60 -60.07
CA ASP A 443 -56.28 12.13 -58.83
C ASP A 443 -55.89 11.45 -57.50
N ASN A 444 -55.19 10.31 -57.53
CA ASN A 444 -54.72 9.66 -56.29
C ASN A 444 -53.20 9.57 -56.17
N SER A 445 -52.47 10.51 -56.75
CA SER A 445 -51.02 10.57 -56.57
C SER A 445 -50.69 11.31 -55.26
N VAL A 446 -50.54 10.55 -54.18
CA VAL A 446 -50.08 11.09 -52.88
C VAL A 446 -48.63 11.56 -53.04
N ASP A 447 -48.35 12.83 -52.73
CA ASP A 447 -46.98 13.36 -52.70
C ASP A 447 -46.31 12.97 -51.38
N PHE A 448 -45.26 12.13 -51.47
CA PHE A 448 -44.48 11.68 -50.32
C PHE A 448 -43.27 12.60 -50.02
N SER A 449 -42.99 13.61 -50.84
CA SER A 449 -41.90 14.57 -50.65
C SER A 449 -41.87 15.23 -49.26
N PRO A 450 -42.99 15.71 -48.67
CA PRO A 450 -42.95 16.33 -47.35
C PRO A 450 -42.58 15.33 -46.24
N ILE A 451 -43.00 14.06 -46.35
CA ILE A 451 -42.65 13.00 -45.39
C ILE A 451 -41.17 12.64 -45.53
N LEU A 452 -40.66 12.51 -46.76
CA LEU A 452 -39.24 12.25 -47.02
C LEU A 452 -38.34 13.38 -46.49
N GLN A 453 -38.73 14.65 -46.72
CA GLN A 453 -38.01 15.81 -46.16
C GLN A 453 -38.04 15.80 -44.63
N GLN A 454 -39.17 15.43 -44.02
CA GLN A 454 -39.28 15.36 -42.56
C GLN A 454 -38.38 14.24 -41.98
N ILE A 455 -38.35 13.06 -42.60
CA ILE A 455 -37.44 11.96 -42.23
C ILE A 455 -35.98 12.41 -42.37
N GLU A 456 -35.63 13.05 -43.48
CA GLU A 456 -34.26 13.50 -43.75
C GLU A 456 -33.81 14.59 -42.76
N THR A 457 -34.69 15.52 -42.41
CA THR A 457 -34.43 16.54 -41.39
C THR A 457 -34.21 15.91 -40.02
N GLN A 458 -35.03 14.93 -39.64
CA GLN A 458 -34.90 14.22 -38.37
C GLN A 458 -33.61 13.40 -38.30
N ARG A 459 -33.22 12.74 -39.40
CA ARG A 459 -31.94 12.04 -39.52
C ARG A 459 -30.75 12.98 -39.36
N GLN A 460 -30.76 14.14 -40.02
CA GLN A 460 -29.68 15.12 -39.90
C GLN A 460 -29.53 15.60 -38.46
N LYS A 461 -30.64 15.90 -37.77
CA LYS A 461 -30.63 16.30 -36.37
C LYS A 461 -30.06 15.20 -35.46
N GLN A 462 -30.52 13.96 -35.62
CA GLN A 462 -30.03 12.83 -34.81
C GLN A 462 -28.57 12.50 -35.09
N SER A 463 -28.09 12.66 -36.33
CA SER A 463 -26.68 12.50 -36.69
C SER A 463 -25.79 13.54 -36.01
N GLN A 464 -26.25 14.80 -35.93
CA GLN A 464 -25.55 15.86 -35.20
C GLN A 464 -25.51 15.59 -33.69
N GLU A 465 -26.65 15.20 -33.10
CA GLU A 465 -26.72 14.83 -31.67
C GLU A 465 -25.78 13.64 -31.37
N LEU A 466 -25.72 12.65 -32.25
CA LEU A 466 -24.82 11.51 -32.12
C LEU A 466 -23.34 11.93 -32.16
N GLN A 467 -22.95 12.78 -33.12
CA GLN A 467 -21.57 13.29 -33.18
C GLN A 467 -21.18 14.08 -31.92
N GLN A 468 -22.12 14.85 -31.36
CA GLN A 468 -21.88 15.59 -30.12
C GLN A 468 -21.71 14.62 -28.94
N LEU A 469 -22.60 13.62 -28.80
CA LEU A 469 -22.51 12.60 -27.76
C LEU A 469 -21.21 11.79 -27.86
N GLU A 470 -20.77 11.40 -29.07
CA GLU A 470 -19.52 10.68 -29.27
C GLU A 470 -18.30 11.50 -28.79
N ARG A 471 -18.28 12.80 -29.05
CA ARG A 471 -17.22 13.69 -28.55
C ARG A 471 -17.23 13.83 -27.03
N GLU A 472 -18.41 13.99 -26.42
CA GLU A 472 -18.55 14.09 -24.97
C GLU A 472 -18.13 12.79 -24.26
N ILE A 473 -18.43 11.63 -24.84
CA ILE A 473 -18.00 10.32 -24.34
C ILE A 473 -16.48 10.18 -24.39
N GLU A 474 -15.84 10.57 -25.49
CA GLU A 474 -14.37 10.51 -25.60
C GLU A 474 -13.67 11.42 -24.57
N GLN A 475 -14.23 12.62 -24.35
CA GLN A 475 -13.77 13.53 -23.29
C GLN A 475 -13.99 12.94 -21.88
N MET A 476 -15.12 12.28 -21.64
CA MET A 476 -15.35 11.62 -20.35
C MET A 476 -14.44 10.41 -20.13
N ARG A 477 -14.16 9.61 -21.16
CA ARG A 477 -13.26 8.45 -21.08
C ARG A 477 -11.85 8.88 -20.70
N SER A 478 -11.31 9.88 -21.40
CA SER A 478 -9.99 10.44 -21.09
C SER A 478 -9.93 11.06 -19.69
N ALA A 479 -10.99 11.77 -19.26
CA ALA A 479 -11.07 12.29 -17.89
C ALA A 479 -11.13 11.18 -16.83
N ILE A 480 -11.90 10.11 -17.06
CA ILE A 480 -12.00 8.93 -16.17
C ILE A 480 -10.65 8.22 -16.06
N GLU A 481 -9.92 8.03 -17.15
CA GLU A 481 -8.59 7.41 -17.15
C GLU A 481 -7.59 8.24 -16.33
N LEU A 482 -7.63 9.56 -16.50
CA LEU A 482 -6.78 10.49 -15.74
C LEU A 482 -7.15 10.51 -14.25
N ASP A 483 -8.44 10.52 -13.91
CA ASP A 483 -8.93 10.42 -12.53
C ASP A 483 -8.55 9.08 -11.89
N GLN A 484 -8.63 7.96 -12.63
CA GLN A 484 -8.18 6.63 -12.17
C GLN A 484 -6.69 6.63 -11.83
N GLY A 485 -5.84 7.15 -12.74
CA GLY A 485 -4.40 7.25 -12.48
C GLY A 485 -4.07 8.13 -11.27
N MET A 486 -4.81 9.23 -11.05
CA MET A 486 -4.64 10.06 -9.84
C MET A 486 -5.05 9.32 -8.58
N ILE A 487 -6.17 8.60 -8.60
CA ILE A 487 -6.67 7.80 -7.47
C ILE A 487 -5.68 6.69 -7.12
N ASP A 488 -5.12 6.00 -8.11
CA ASP A 488 -4.14 4.92 -7.89
C ASP A 488 -2.87 5.46 -7.24
N ASN A 489 -2.35 6.60 -7.72
CA ASN A 489 -1.19 7.26 -7.12
C ASN A 489 -1.48 7.71 -5.68
N GLN A 490 -2.63 8.35 -5.43
CA GLN A 490 -3.01 8.76 -4.07
C GLN A 490 -3.23 7.57 -3.14
N ALA A 491 -3.77 6.46 -3.64
CA ALA A 491 -3.93 5.23 -2.87
C ALA A 491 -2.56 4.64 -2.47
N HIS A 492 -1.60 4.67 -3.38
CA HIS A 492 -0.22 4.27 -3.11
C HIS A 492 0.45 5.16 -2.05
N ASP A 493 0.41 6.49 -2.24
CA ASP A 493 0.95 7.46 -1.28
C ASP A 493 0.34 7.30 0.11
N LEU A 494 -0.96 7.00 0.18
CA LEU A 494 -1.67 6.78 1.44
C LEU A 494 -1.20 5.49 2.12
N GLN A 495 -0.94 4.43 1.35
CA GLN A 495 -0.38 3.20 1.87
C GLN A 495 1.02 3.40 2.45
N GLU A 496 1.89 4.17 1.77
CA GLU A 496 3.21 4.53 2.29
C GLU A 496 3.10 5.32 3.61
N LYS A 497 2.25 6.37 3.64
CA LYS A 497 2.00 7.15 4.87
C LYS A 497 1.46 6.31 6.02
N GLN A 498 0.64 5.30 5.74
CA GLN A 498 0.16 4.36 6.75
C GLN A 498 1.28 3.46 7.29
N GLN A 499 2.21 3.04 6.45
CA GLN A 499 3.39 2.29 6.89
C GLN A 499 4.30 3.16 7.75
N GLU A 500 4.59 4.39 7.34
CA GLU A 500 5.34 5.38 8.14
C GLU A 500 4.67 5.63 9.50
N LEU A 501 3.34 5.73 9.55
CA LEU A 501 2.62 5.92 10.81
C LEU A 501 2.79 4.71 11.74
N LYS A 502 2.78 3.49 11.22
CA LYS A 502 3.00 2.28 12.03
C LYS A 502 4.41 2.21 12.58
N THR A 503 5.43 2.65 11.82
CA THR A 503 6.80 2.69 12.33
C THR A 503 6.93 3.73 13.44
N ILE A 504 6.40 4.94 13.24
CA ILE A 504 6.41 5.99 14.28
C ILE A 504 5.63 5.53 15.53
N GLU A 505 4.51 4.83 15.37
CA GLU A 505 3.73 4.29 16.49
C GLU A 505 4.54 3.27 17.30
N SER A 506 5.23 2.35 16.62
CA SER A 506 6.11 1.36 17.25
C SER A 506 7.27 2.04 17.99
N ASP A 507 7.92 3.01 17.37
CA ASP A 507 9.05 3.75 17.95
C ASP A 507 8.60 4.58 19.17
N LEU A 508 7.42 5.18 19.10
CA LEU A 508 6.84 5.92 20.21
C LEU A 508 6.49 4.99 21.37
N LEU A 509 5.94 3.81 21.10
CA LEU A 509 5.59 2.84 22.12
C LEU A 509 6.85 2.28 22.81
N SER A 510 7.89 1.96 22.04
CA SER A 510 9.17 1.50 22.59
C SER A 510 9.84 2.59 23.43
N LEU A 511 9.90 3.83 22.95
CA LEU A 511 10.49 4.95 23.66
C LEU A 511 9.73 5.27 24.95
N LYS A 512 8.39 5.27 24.93
CA LYS A 512 7.56 5.48 26.14
C LYS A 512 7.76 4.39 27.16
N THR A 513 7.86 3.13 26.73
CA THR A 513 8.10 1.99 27.62
C THR A 513 9.46 2.10 28.28
N ALA A 514 10.52 2.32 27.50
CA ALA A 514 11.88 2.52 28.03
C ALA A 514 11.96 3.73 28.99
N THR A 515 11.28 4.84 28.65
CA THR A 515 11.24 6.03 29.51
C THR A 515 10.52 5.76 30.84
N ALA A 516 9.42 5.02 30.81
CA ALA A 516 8.68 4.62 32.01
C ALA A 516 9.49 3.66 32.89
N GLU A 517 10.21 2.70 32.30
CA GLU A 517 11.12 1.80 33.01
C GLU A 517 12.27 2.57 33.67
N CYS A 518 12.89 3.53 32.97
CA CYS A 518 13.92 4.37 33.56
C CYS A 518 13.39 5.21 34.73
N TRP A 519 12.19 5.79 34.61
CA TRP A 519 11.53 6.49 35.72
C TRP A 519 11.28 5.56 36.92
N GLY A 520 10.85 4.33 36.66
CA GLY A 520 10.68 3.31 37.71
C GLY A 520 11.99 3.05 38.46
N ARG A 521 13.08 2.82 37.72
CA ARG A 521 14.42 2.62 38.30
C ARG A 521 14.91 3.83 39.10
N ILE A 522 14.75 5.05 38.56
CA ILE A 522 15.13 6.30 39.24
C ILE A 522 14.36 6.47 40.55
N ASN A 523 13.04 6.23 40.53
CA ASN A 523 12.22 6.38 41.72
C ASN A 523 12.62 5.37 42.80
N LEU A 524 12.85 4.10 42.43
CA LEU A 524 13.34 3.08 43.36
C LEU A 524 14.72 3.42 43.92
N TYR A 525 15.64 3.92 43.08
CA TYR A 525 16.97 4.31 43.52
C TYR A 525 16.93 5.52 44.46
N GLN A 526 16.04 6.48 44.20
CA GLN A 526 15.79 7.62 45.08
C GLN A 526 15.19 7.17 46.42
N GLU A 527 14.20 6.28 46.41
CA GLU A 527 13.57 5.72 47.62
C GLU A 527 14.57 4.93 48.48
N ALA A 528 15.59 4.32 47.88
CA ALA A 528 16.67 3.64 48.60
C ALA A 528 17.73 4.60 49.15
N LEU A 529 18.11 5.65 48.41
CA LEU A 529 19.15 6.60 48.81
C LEU A 529 18.68 7.59 49.89
N GLN A 530 17.44 8.05 49.82
CA GLN A 530 16.92 9.09 50.72
C GLN A 530 17.01 8.69 52.21
N PRO A 531 16.58 7.49 52.65
CA PRO A 531 16.68 7.10 54.05
C PRO A 531 18.13 6.98 54.54
N ILE A 532 19.06 6.59 53.67
CA ILE A 532 20.48 6.47 54.02
C ILE A 532 21.07 7.87 54.25
N GLN A 533 20.75 8.83 53.37
CA GLN A 533 21.15 10.22 53.53
C GLN A 533 20.57 10.80 54.83
N ASP A 534 19.28 10.58 55.10
CA ASP A 534 18.62 11.05 56.32
C ASP A 534 19.29 10.47 57.59
N CYS A 535 19.65 9.18 57.58
CA CYS A 535 20.40 8.53 58.67
C CYS A 535 21.80 9.12 58.88
N VAL A 536 22.55 9.37 57.80
CA VAL A 536 23.89 9.97 57.86
C VAL A 536 23.82 11.41 58.41
N ASP A 537 22.82 12.18 58.01
CA ASP A 537 22.60 13.54 58.50
C ASP A 537 22.17 13.56 59.97
N GLU A 538 21.31 12.62 60.40
CA GLU A 538 20.94 12.47 61.81
C GLU A 538 22.15 12.08 62.68
N LEU A 539 22.99 11.14 62.22
CA LEU A 539 24.21 10.75 62.92
C LEU A 539 25.20 11.91 63.01
N ARG A 540 25.37 12.69 61.93
CA ARG A 540 26.22 13.90 61.94
C ARG A 540 25.72 14.90 63.00
N HIS A 541 24.42 15.17 63.03
CA HIS A 541 23.83 16.08 64.02
C HIS A 541 24.02 15.56 65.45
N LYS A 542 23.82 14.27 65.70
CA LYS A 542 24.03 13.67 67.03
C LYS A 542 25.48 13.78 67.47
N LEU A 543 26.45 13.46 66.60
CA LEU A 543 27.87 13.59 66.92
C LEU A 543 28.28 15.05 67.17
N GLN A 544 27.73 16.00 66.41
CA GLN A 544 27.97 17.42 66.66
C GLN A 544 27.47 17.84 68.05
N GLY A 545 26.27 17.42 68.44
CA GLY A 545 25.73 17.69 69.78
C GLY A 545 26.57 17.08 70.91
N ILE A 546 27.11 15.86 70.71
CA ILE A 546 28.05 15.24 71.66
C ILE A 546 29.35 16.06 71.74
N GLY A 547 29.89 16.51 70.60
CA GLY A 547 31.08 17.35 70.54
C GLY A 547 30.90 18.68 71.30
N GLU A 548 29.77 19.36 71.11
CA GLU A 548 29.41 20.58 71.82
C GLU A 548 29.29 20.36 73.35
N SER A 549 28.65 19.26 73.75
CA SER A 549 28.53 18.91 75.18
C SER A 549 29.89 18.61 75.84
N LEU A 550 30.80 17.94 75.12
CA LEU A 550 32.15 17.66 75.59
C LEU A 550 32.99 18.94 75.71
N ALA A 551 32.86 19.87 74.76
CA ALA A 551 33.54 21.16 74.83
C ALA A 551 33.08 21.97 76.06
N GLN A 552 31.77 21.99 76.35
CA GLN A 552 31.22 22.64 77.54
C GLN A 552 31.71 22.01 78.85
N ILE A 553 31.85 20.68 78.88
CA ILE A 553 32.37 19.95 80.05
C ILE A 553 33.86 20.26 80.26
N GLN A 554 34.64 20.38 79.19
CA GLN A 554 36.05 20.76 79.28
C GLN A 554 36.21 22.19 79.77
N GLU A 555 35.46 23.14 79.23
CA GLU A 555 35.46 24.52 79.71
C GLU A 555 35.09 24.60 81.20
N THR A 556 34.10 23.81 81.63
CA THR A 556 33.71 23.71 83.05
C THR A 556 34.80 23.05 83.90
N GLY A 557 35.47 22.01 83.38
CA GLY A 557 36.57 21.32 84.05
C GLY A 557 37.82 22.19 84.19
N ASP A 558 38.17 22.95 83.16
CA ASP A 558 39.27 23.91 83.16
C ASP A 558 38.99 25.06 84.14
N TYR A 559 37.74 25.55 84.19
CA TYR A 559 37.31 26.54 85.18
C TYR A 559 37.39 25.99 86.61
N GLN A 560 37.03 24.72 86.82
CA GLN A 560 37.18 24.05 88.12
C GLN A 560 38.66 23.90 88.50
N LEU A 561 39.56 23.55 87.59
CA LEU A 561 41.00 23.51 87.84
C LEU A 561 41.57 24.88 88.19
N GLN A 562 41.14 25.92 87.50
CA GLN A 562 41.55 27.29 87.79
C GLN A 562 41.07 27.71 89.18
N THR A 563 39.79 27.46 89.50
CA THR A 563 39.21 27.75 90.82
C THR A 563 39.93 26.97 91.92
N ILE A 564 40.24 25.69 91.71
CA ILE A 564 41.04 24.86 92.64
C ILE A 564 42.45 25.45 92.82
N THR A 565 43.07 25.97 91.77
CA THR A 565 44.39 26.61 91.82
C THR A 565 44.35 27.93 92.60
N GLU A 566 43.32 28.75 92.39
CA GLU A 566 43.08 29.99 93.15
C GLU A 566 42.77 29.71 94.64
N ILE A 567 42.02 28.64 94.94
CA ILE A 567 41.80 28.16 96.31
C ILE A 567 43.12 27.68 96.94
N ARG A 568 43.97 26.96 96.20
CA ARG A 568 45.31 26.58 96.70
C ARG A 568 46.19 27.80 96.97
N GLN A 569 46.11 28.84 96.14
CA GLN A 569 46.85 30.09 96.33
C GLN A 569 46.34 30.92 97.52
N THR A 570 45.04 30.90 97.78
CA THR A 570 44.47 31.57 98.97
C THR A 570 44.75 30.80 100.25
N ILE A 571 44.67 29.47 100.24
CA ILE A 571 45.08 28.65 101.39
C ILE A 571 46.58 28.82 101.67
N SER A 572 47.43 28.86 100.64
CA SER A 572 48.86 29.10 100.83
C SER A 572 49.17 30.51 101.32
N SER A 573 48.40 31.53 100.92
CA SER A 573 48.53 32.89 101.44
C SER A 573 48.08 33.02 102.89
N PHE A 574 47.07 32.27 103.34
CA PHE A 574 46.71 32.16 104.76
C PHE A 574 47.75 31.44 105.61
N ILE A 575 48.45 30.44 105.06
CA ILE A 575 49.56 29.75 105.74
C ILE A 575 50.84 30.60 105.79
N SER A 576 50.99 31.56 104.87
CA SER A 576 52.18 32.43 104.76
C SER A 576 52.01 33.84 105.34
N GLN A 577 50.91 34.11 106.05
CA GLN A 577 50.79 35.28 106.93
C GLN A 577 51.15 34.93 108.39
N PRO A 578 52.39 35.14 108.84
CA PRO A 578 52.66 35.24 110.27
C PRO A 578 52.10 36.57 110.78
N GLU A 579 51.38 36.49 111.90
CA GLU A 579 50.88 37.62 112.68
C GLU A 579 51.97 38.68 112.90
N LEU A 580 51.63 39.95 112.63
CA LEU A 580 52.28 41.10 113.26
C LEU A 580 51.23 41.82 114.10
N LEU A 581 51.48 41.89 115.41
CA LEU A 581 51.27 42.96 116.41
C LEU A 581 51.32 42.31 117.82
N ALA A 582 52.06 42.74 118.85
CA ALA A 582 52.88 43.93 119.08
C ALA A 582 53.82 43.75 120.31
N SER A 583 55.10 44.12 120.20
CA SER A 583 55.93 44.89 121.15
C SER A 583 57.35 45.05 120.61
#